data_AF-A0A2G6HC53-F1
#
_entry.id   AF-A0A2G6HC53-F1
#
_cell.length_a   1.000
_cell.length_b   1.000
_cell.length_c   1.000
_cell.angle_alpha   90.00
_cell.angle_beta   90.00
_cell.angle_gamma   90.00
#
_symmetry.space_group_name_H-M   'P 1'
#
loop_
_entity.id
_entity.type
_entity.pdbx_description
1 polymer ?
#
loop_
_entity_poly.entity_id
_entity_poly.type
_entity_poly.pdbx_seq_one_letter_code
_entity_poly.pdbx_strand_id
1 'polypeptide(L)'
;MKSTMQSPPLLISQMLRYGTTVHADQKVCTWTGDGTREMSFRQVGEQAAQLAHALRGLGITGDQRVATFMWNNAEHMVAYLAVPSMGAVLHALNIRLFPPQLIYAAKHARNQVVIVDNVLAQSFAGMLPDIPTIKHVIVNGPIDDATRQALAGIEHVEAVYDYHEFISGHPTSFDWPEDLDENSASSVCYTSGTTGNPKGVVYSHRGNYLHAMGVFASLGMHQGDHALVVVPLFHANAWGFPYTAMLAGVSLVMPGRFLQAEPLAKMIEAEKVTFGAGVPTIWNDLLQYLDTH
;
A
#
# COMPACT_ATOMS: atom_id res chain seq x y z
N MET A 1 1.99 32.44 -29.08
CA MET A 1 1.29 31.20 -29.48
C MET A 1 1.49 30.17 -28.38
N LYS A 2 0.42 29.51 -27.88
CA LYS A 2 0.52 28.39 -26.93
C LYS A 2 0.45 27.05 -27.70
N SER A 3 0.88 25.96 -27.09
CA SER A 3 0.71 24.60 -27.63
C SER A 3 -0.78 24.26 -27.83
N THR A 4 -1.08 23.40 -28.80
CA THR A 4 -2.43 22.88 -29.09
C THR A 4 -2.60 21.41 -28.66
N MET A 5 -1.61 20.83 -27.98
CA MET A 5 -1.67 19.45 -27.49
C MET A 5 -2.65 19.31 -26.33
N GLN A 6 -3.30 18.15 -26.22
CA GLN A 6 -4.02 17.79 -25.00
C GLN A 6 -3.05 17.79 -23.82
N SER A 7 -3.51 18.27 -22.66
CA SER A 7 -2.72 18.34 -21.43
C SER A 7 -3.51 17.77 -20.25
N PRO A 8 -3.84 16.46 -20.27
CA PRO A 8 -4.50 15.84 -19.14
C PRO A 8 -3.56 15.83 -17.91
N PRO A 9 -4.08 15.91 -16.68
CA PRO A 9 -3.27 15.83 -15.47
C PRO A 9 -2.62 14.45 -15.35
N LEU A 10 -1.43 14.39 -14.76
CA LEU A 10 -0.71 13.15 -14.47
C LEU A 10 -1.24 12.53 -13.17
N LEU A 11 -2.19 11.60 -13.28
CA LEU A 11 -2.90 11.02 -12.15
C LEU A 11 -2.56 9.54 -11.91
N ILE A 12 -2.60 9.12 -10.64
CA ILE A 12 -2.41 7.70 -10.27
C ILE A 12 -3.57 6.85 -10.80
N SER A 13 -4.78 7.42 -10.93
CA SER A 13 -5.94 6.76 -11.53
C SER A 13 -5.71 6.36 -12.99
N GLN A 14 -4.89 7.12 -13.73
CA GLN A 14 -4.51 6.76 -15.10
C GLN A 14 -3.59 5.55 -15.13
N MET A 15 -2.61 5.48 -14.21
CA MET A 15 -1.75 4.31 -14.07
C MET A 15 -2.57 3.08 -13.67
N LEU A 16 -3.46 3.22 -12.68
CA LEU A 16 -4.40 2.17 -12.28
C LEU A 16 -5.22 1.69 -13.48
N ARG A 17 -5.89 2.59 -14.21
CA ARG A 17 -6.70 2.25 -15.39
C ARG A 17 -5.87 1.54 -16.47
N TYR A 18 -4.65 2.01 -16.74
CA TYR A 18 -3.77 1.41 -17.73
C TYR A 18 -3.33 -0.01 -17.32
N GLY A 19 -2.83 -0.18 -16.10
CA GLY A 19 -2.35 -1.47 -15.60
C GLY A 19 -3.45 -2.52 -15.50
N THR A 20 -4.66 -2.15 -15.06
CA THR A 20 -5.79 -3.09 -14.90
C THR A 20 -6.47 -3.45 -16.21
N THR A 21 -6.15 -2.75 -17.32
CA THR A 21 -6.71 -3.03 -18.65
C THR A 21 -5.69 -3.65 -19.59
N VAL A 22 -4.51 -3.04 -19.73
CA VAL A 22 -3.44 -3.49 -20.64
C VAL A 22 -2.67 -4.66 -20.06
N HIS A 23 -2.40 -4.63 -18.76
CA HIS A 23 -1.60 -5.62 -18.03
C HIS A 23 -2.47 -6.47 -17.09
N ALA A 24 -3.75 -6.63 -17.43
CA ALA A 24 -4.78 -7.17 -16.55
C ALA A 24 -4.45 -8.55 -15.95
N ASP A 25 -3.70 -9.38 -16.68
CA ASP A 25 -3.35 -10.75 -16.29
C ASP A 25 -2.04 -10.83 -15.47
N GLN A 26 -1.31 -9.72 -15.32
CA GLN A 26 -0.16 -9.64 -14.40
C GLN A 26 -0.64 -9.75 -12.96
N LYS A 27 0.25 -10.17 -12.07
CA LYS A 27 -0.15 -10.63 -10.73
C LYS A 27 0.51 -9.83 -9.62
N VAL A 28 -0.22 -9.72 -8.52
CA VAL A 28 0.33 -9.49 -7.19
C VAL A 28 0.30 -10.82 -6.44
N CYS A 29 1.47 -11.36 -6.17
CA CYS A 29 1.72 -12.61 -5.48
C CYS A 29 2.03 -12.31 -4.01
N THR A 30 1.15 -12.68 -3.07
CA THR A 30 1.38 -12.51 -1.62
C THR A 30 1.80 -13.83 -1.00
N TRP A 31 2.97 -13.87 -0.36
CA TRP A 31 3.44 -15.07 0.32
C TRP A 31 2.67 -15.36 1.62
N THR A 32 2.19 -16.59 1.79
CA THR A 32 1.41 -17.05 2.96
C THR A 32 2.24 -17.79 4.00
N GLY A 33 3.49 -18.11 3.68
CA GLY A 33 4.42 -18.88 4.53
C GLY A 33 4.71 -20.28 3.96
N ASP A 34 3.72 -20.87 3.31
CA ASP A 34 3.75 -22.20 2.69
C ASP A 34 3.43 -22.19 1.19
N GLY A 35 3.10 -21.02 0.64
CA GLY A 35 2.85 -20.80 -0.78
C GLY A 35 2.51 -19.34 -1.07
N THR A 36 1.86 -19.13 -2.21
CA THR A 36 1.51 -17.80 -2.72
C THR A 36 0.02 -17.71 -2.98
N ARG A 37 -0.59 -16.63 -2.48
CA ARG A 37 -1.91 -16.18 -2.92
C ARG A 37 -1.75 -15.16 -4.03
N GLU A 38 -2.38 -15.40 -5.16
CA GLU A 38 -2.31 -14.53 -6.32
C GLU A 38 -3.56 -13.64 -6.44
N MET A 39 -3.36 -12.40 -6.89
CA MET A 39 -4.41 -11.48 -7.33
C MET A 39 -3.98 -10.86 -8.66
N SER A 40 -4.76 -11.05 -9.71
CA SER A 40 -4.50 -10.40 -11.01
C SER A 40 -4.67 -8.88 -10.91
N PHE A 41 -4.02 -8.12 -11.79
CA PHE A 41 -4.19 -6.67 -11.86
C PHE A 41 -5.65 -6.31 -12.16
N ARG A 42 -6.37 -7.12 -12.94
CA ARG A 42 -7.83 -6.98 -13.08
C ARG A 42 -8.55 -6.97 -11.73
N GLN A 43 -8.30 -7.99 -10.91
CA GLN A 43 -8.90 -8.11 -9.58
C GLN A 43 -8.44 -6.99 -8.63
N VAL A 44 -7.19 -6.54 -8.74
CA VAL A 44 -6.71 -5.35 -8.01
C VAL A 44 -7.54 -4.12 -8.38
N GLY A 45 -7.85 -3.92 -9.66
CA GLY A 45 -8.70 -2.82 -10.13
C GLY A 45 -10.13 -2.91 -9.62
N GLU A 46 -10.71 -4.11 -9.63
CA GLU A 46 -12.06 -4.38 -9.11
C GLU A 46 -12.13 -4.11 -7.61
N GLN A 47 -11.19 -4.62 -6.82
CA GLN A 47 -11.13 -4.35 -5.38
C GLN A 47 -10.79 -2.90 -5.06
N ALA A 48 -9.99 -2.23 -5.88
CA ALA A 48 -9.71 -0.81 -5.71
C ALA A 48 -11.00 0.03 -5.86
N ALA A 49 -11.84 -0.30 -6.83
CA ALA A 49 -13.15 0.34 -6.99
C ALA A 49 -14.07 0.08 -5.80
N GLN A 50 -14.13 -1.17 -5.33
CA GLN A 50 -14.94 -1.54 -4.16
C GLN A 50 -14.48 -0.82 -2.89
N LEU A 51 -13.16 -0.81 -2.65
CA LEU A 51 -12.57 -0.08 -1.52
C LEU A 51 -12.86 1.41 -1.61
N ALA A 52 -12.81 2.02 -2.80
CA ALA A 52 -13.13 3.43 -2.98
C ALA A 52 -14.61 3.73 -2.65
N HIS A 53 -15.56 2.89 -3.10
CA HIS A 53 -16.97 3.01 -2.73
C HIS A 53 -17.19 2.87 -1.22
N ALA A 54 -16.56 1.86 -0.60
CA ALA A 54 -16.68 1.63 0.83
C ALA A 54 -16.12 2.81 1.66
N LEU A 55 -14.95 3.34 1.27
CA LEU A 55 -14.35 4.52 1.91
C LEU A 55 -15.17 5.80 1.72
N ARG A 56 -15.83 5.99 0.58
CA ARG A 56 -16.79 7.09 0.40
C ARG A 56 -17.94 7.00 1.41
N GLY A 57 -18.42 5.78 1.71
CA GLY A 57 -19.41 5.52 2.74
C GLY A 57 -18.98 5.94 4.16
N LEU A 58 -17.67 5.96 4.42
CA LEU A 58 -17.08 6.46 5.68
C LEU A 58 -16.75 7.97 5.65
N GLY A 59 -17.19 8.70 4.63
CA GLY A 59 -16.99 10.15 4.53
C GLY A 59 -15.65 10.61 3.94
N ILE A 60 -14.82 9.68 3.44
CA ILE A 60 -13.58 10.02 2.72
C ILE A 60 -13.97 10.53 1.34
N THR A 61 -14.07 11.86 1.16
CA THR A 61 -14.71 12.51 -0.02
C THR A 61 -13.80 13.51 -0.75
N GLY A 62 -12.62 13.79 -0.19
CA GLY A 62 -11.58 14.67 -0.72
C GLY A 62 -10.23 14.27 -0.15
N ASP A 63 -9.47 15.22 0.40
CA ASP A 63 -8.08 15.05 0.85
C ASP A 63 -7.91 14.34 2.23
N GLN A 64 -8.97 13.71 2.75
CA GLN A 64 -8.88 12.98 4.02
C GLN A 64 -7.85 11.85 3.92
N ARG A 65 -7.13 11.60 5.02
CA ARG A 65 -6.06 10.59 5.06
C ARG A 65 -6.62 9.23 5.45
N VAL A 66 -6.31 8.22 4.64
CA VAL A 66 -6.51 6.80 4.94
C VAL A 66 -5.14 6.22 5.25
N ALA A 67 -4.97 5.78 6.50
CA ALA A 67 -3.73 5.18 6.94
C ALA A 67 -3.66 3.69 6.61
N THR A 68 -2.45 3.19 6.42
CA THR A 68 -2.18 1.76 6.39
C THR A 68 -1.13 1.41 7.45
N PHE A 69 -1.39 0.33 8.19
CA PHE A 69 -0.46 -0.29 9.13
C PHE A 69 -0.33 -1.77 8.74
N MET A 70 0.32 -2.00 7.60
CA MET A 70 0.27 -3.27 6.85
C MET A 70 1.66 -3.64 6.29
N TRP A 71 1.88 -4.93 6.10
CA TRP A 71 3.02 -5.50 5.38
C TRP A 71 2.86 -5.34 3.86
N ASN A 72 3.81 -5.87 3.09
CA ASN A 72 3.68 -5.97 1.64
C ASN A 72 2.72 -7.14 1.31
N ASN A 73 1.51 -6.83 0.87
CA ASN A 73 0.50 -7.78 0.42
C ASN A 73 -0.43 -7.14 -0.64
N ALA A 74 -1.27 -7.96 -1.27
CA ALA A 74 -2.19 -7.53 -2.32
C ALA A 74 -3.19 -6.45 -1.84
N GLU A 75 -3.72 -6.53 -0.62
CA GLU A 75 -4.68 -5.56 -0.10
C GLU A 75 -4.03 -4.19 0.15
N HIS A 76 -2.77 -4.17 0.59
CA HIS A 76 -2.00 -2.95 0.72
C HIS A 76 -1.71 -2.33 -0.66
N MET A 77 -1.44 -3.16 -1.69
CA MET A 77 -1.35 -2.71 -3.08
C MET A 77 -2.67 -2.09 -3.57
N VAL A 78 -3.81 -2.72 -3.26
CA VAL A 78 -5.15 -2.18 -3.57
C VAL A 78 -5.32 -0.80 -2.92
N ALA A 79 -4.99 -0.65 -1.63
CA ALA A 79 -5.07 0.65 -0.95
C ALA A 79 -4.14 1.70 -1.59
N TYR A 80 -2.94 1.30 -1.99
CA TYR A 80 -1.96 2.15 -2.68
C TYR A 80 -2.47 2.75 -3.99
N LEU A 81 -3.42 2.09 -4.64
CA LEU A 81 -4.02 2.56 -5.88
C LEU A 81 -5.36 3.25 -5.63
N ALA A 82 -6.24 2.63 -4.84
CA ALA A 82 -7.60 3.10 -4.61
C ALA A 82 -7.66 4.48 -3.95
N VAL A 83 -6.95 4.63 -2.82
CA VAL A 83 -7.00 5.83 -1.97
C VAL A 83 -6.56 7.08 -2.74
N PRO A 84 -5.37 7.11 -3.38
CA PRO A 84 -5.01 8.25 -4.22
C PRO A 84 -5.92 8.39 -5.44
N SER A 85 -6.30 7.30 -6.11
CA SER A 85 -7.11 7.41 -7.34
C SER A 85 -8.49 8.03 -7.11
N MET A 86 -9.05 7.91 -5.90
CA MET A 86 -10.28 8.61 -5.50
C MET A 86 -10.04 10.04 -4.98
N GLY A 87 -8.81 10.56 -5.04
CA GLY A 87 -8.44 11.90 -4.58
C GLY A 87 -8.16 12.04 -3.08
N ALA A 88 -8.14 10.92 -2.35
CA ALA A 88 -7.77 10.88 -0.94
C ALA A 88 -6.26 10.68 -0.76
N VAL A 89 -5.76 10.83 0.46
CA VAL A 89 -4.31 10.75 0.74
C VAL A 89 -3.99 9.46 1.46
N LEU A 90 -3.19 8.60 0.83
CA LEU A 90 -2.69 7.39 1.49
C LEU A 90 -1.57 7.74 2.47
N HIS A 91 -1.71 7.33 3.73
CA HIS A 91 -0.66 7.49 4.73
C HIS A 91 -0.14 6.13 5.19
N ALA A 92 0.97 5.68 4.59
CA ALA A 92 1.58 4.42 4.99
C ALA A 92 2.41 4.61 6.27
N LEU A 93 1.88 4.11 7.39
CA LEU A 93 2.52 4.18 8.71
C LEU A 93 3.63 3.13 8.80
N ASN A 94 4.84 3.56 9.15
CA ASN A 94 5.98 2.66 9.27
C ASN A 94 5.86 1.78 10.53
N ILE A 95 5.49 0.51 10.32
CA ILE A 95 5.23 -0.47 11.38
C ILE A 95 6.43 -0.77 12.28
N ARG A 96 7.63 -0.32 11.91
CA ARG A 96 8.87 -0.49 12.68
C ARG A 96 9.21 0.70 13.57
N LEU A 97 8.45 1.79 13.52
CA LEU A 97 8.66 2.94 14.41
C LEU A 97 8.18 2.62 15.82
N PHE A 98 8.79 3.30 16.81
CA PHE A 98 8.36 3.17 18.19
C PHE A 98 6.95 3.79 18.38
N PRO A 99 6.15 3.27 19.33
CA PRO A 99 4.78 3.73 19.54
C PRO A 99 4.60 5.26 19.64
N PRO A 100 5.43 6.03 20.37
CA PRO A 100 5.26 7.49 20.43
C PRO A 100 5.41 8.18 19.08
N GLN A 101 6.28 7.67 18.21
CA GLN A 101 6.50 8.21 16.87
C GLN A 101 5.33 7.88 15.93
N LEU A 102 4.78 6.66 16.03
CA LEU A 102 3.59 6.24 15.30
C LEU A 102 2.36 7.05 15.68
N ILE A 103 2.11 7.18 17.00
CA ILE A 103 1.02 7.98 17.55
C ILE A 103 1.15 9.43 17.07
N TYR A 104 2.35 10.01 17.15
CA TYR A 104 2.61 11.35 16.65
C TYR A 104 2.27 11.47 15.14
N ALA A 105 2.82 10.59 14.31
CA ALA A 105 2.61 10.65 12.86
C ALA A 105 1.12 10.52 12.50
N ALA A 106 0.41 9.58 13.13
CA ALA A 106 -1.00 9.34 12.86
C ALA A 106 -1.89 10.53 13.26
N LYS A 107 -1.63 11.13 14.45
CA LYS A 107 -2.34 12.33 14.92
C LYS A 107 -2.01 13.55 14.08
N HIS A 108 -0.73 13.75 13.77
CA HIS A 108 -0.26 14.91 13.01
C HIS A 108 -0.84 14.92 11.60
N ALA A 109 -0.93 13.74 10.96
CA ALA A 109 -1.63 13.57 9.69
C ALA A 109 -3.16 13.62 9.81
N ARG A 110 -3.73 13.52 11.03
CA ARG A 110 -5.17 13.42 11.31
C ARG A 110 -5.84 12.33 10.48
N ASN A 111 -5.27 11.12 10.52
CA ASN A 111 -5.85 9.95 9.85
C ASN A 111 -7.24 9.67 10.42
N GLN A 112 -8.23 9.42 9.56
CA GLN A 112 -9.62 9.11 9.98
C GLN A 112 -9.94 7.62 9.92
N VAL A 113 -9.32 6.92 8.97
CA VAL A 113 -9.47 5.49 8.75
C VAL A 113 -8.08 4.87 8.78
N VAL A 114 -7.97 3.67 9.33
CA VAL A 114 -6.76 2.85 9.21
C VAL A 114 -7.11 1.45 8.69
N ILE A 115 -6.35 0.98 7.71
CA ILE A 115 -6.33 -0.42 7.29
C ILE A 115 -5.14 -1.08 7.98
N VAL A 116 -5.36 -2.17 8.73
CA VAL A 116 -4.33 -2.83 9.54
C VAL A 116 -4.31 -4.33 9.26
N ASP A 117 -3.13 -4.91 9.06
CA ASP A 117 -3.03 -6.37 8.96
C ASP A 117 -3.36 -7.04 10.30
N ASN A 118 -4.08 -8.17 10.26
CA ASN A 118 -4.51 -8.88 11.45
C ASN A 118 -3.38 -9.20 12.44
N VAL A 119 -2.21 -9.61 11.94
CA VAL A 119 -1.03 -9.90 12.77
C VAL A 119 -0.45 -8.68 13.49
N LEU A 120 -0.86 -7.47 13.09
CA LEU A 120 -0.46 -6.19 13.68
C LEU A 120 -1.59 -5.56 14.51
N ALA A 121 -2.83 -6.05 14.37
CA ALA A 121 -4.03 -5.44 14.96
C ALA A 121 -3.95 -5.33 16.48
N GLN A 122 -3.50 -6.38 17.19
CA GLN A 122 -3.35 -6.35 18.65
C GLN A 122 -2.34 -5.30 19.11
N SER A 123 -1.19 -5.20 18.43
CA SER A 123 -0.19 -4.18 18.77
C SER A 123 -0.70 -2.77 18.47
N PHE A 124 -1.48 -2.61 17.40
CA PHE A 124 -2.08 -1.33 17.04
C PHE A 124 -3.15 -0.89 18.03
N ALA A 125 -3.96 -1.83 18.54
CA ALA A 125 -4.97 -1.57 19.57
C ALA A 125 -4.38 -0.91 20.82
N GLY A 126 -3.15 -1.27 21.21
CA GLY A 126 -2.45 -0.65 22.34
C GLY A 126 -2.07 0.82 22.13
N MET A 127 -1.97 1.30 20.88
CA MET A 127 -1.63 2.68 20.54
C MET A 127 -2.86 3.54 20.23
N LEU A 128 -3.94 2.90 19.78
CA LEU A 128 -5.13 3.56 19.27
C LEU A 128 -5.82 4.50 20.29
N PRO A 129 -5.85 4.24 21.62
CA PRO A 129 -6.37 5.20 22.60
C PRO A 129 -5.76 6.61 22.50
N ASP A 130 -4.49 6.70 22.10
CA ASP A 130 -3.78 7.97 21.99
C ASP A 130 -3.96 8.66 20.63
N ILE A 131 -4.71 8.07 19.68
CA ILE A 131 -4.90 8.54 18.30
C ILE A 131 -6.38 8.87 18.04
N PRO A 132 -6.94 9.92 18.70
CA PRO A 132 -8.38 10.21 18.70
C PRO A 132 -8.97 10.59 17.33
N THR A 133 -8.13 10.73 16.30
CA THR A 133 -8.58 11.06 14.95
C THR A 133 -9.05 9.84 14.16
N ILE A 134 -8.57 8.64 14.49
CA ILE A 134 -8.92 7.40 13.78
C ILE A 134 -10.26 6.88 14.31
N LYS A 135 -11.29 6.96 13.49
CA LYS A 135 -12.66 6.57 13.83
C LYS A 135 -13.02 5.19 13.33
N HIS A 136 -12.38 4.74 12.26
CA HIS A 136 -12.69 3.45 11.64
C HIS A 136 -11.42 2.61 11.50
N VAL A 137 -11.50 1.36 11.93
CA VAL A 137 -10.43 0.37 11.81
C VAL A 137 -10.89 -0.72 10.85
N ILE A 138 -10.17 -0.93 9.76
CA ILE A 138 -10.44 -1.99 8.79
C ILE A 138 -9.32 -3.02 8.94
N VAL A 139 -9.67 -4.23 9.36
CA VAL A 139 -8.70 -5.29 9.65
C VAL A 139 -8.59 -6.22 8.44
N ASN A 140 -7.38 -6.34 7.90
CA ASN A 140 -7.05 -7.27 6.82
C ASN A 140 -6.72 -8.66 7.39
N GLY A 141 -7.69 -9.56 7.33
CA GLY A 141 -7.58 -10.94 7.80
C GLY A 141 -8.25 -11.18 9.17
N PRO A 142 -8.42 -12.46 9.55
CA PRO A 142 -9.15 -12.82 10.77
C PRO A 142 -8.40 -12.40 12.03
N ILE A 143 -9.16 -11.94 13.03
CA ILE A 143 -8.70 -11.64 14.39
C ILE A 143 -9.59 -12.36 15.41
N ASP A 144 -9.05 -12.66 16.59
CA ASP A 144 -9.83 -13.23 17.68
C ASP A 144 -10.75 -12.18 18.35
N ASP A 145 -11.67 -12.66 19.18
CA ASP A 145 -12.63 -11.81 19.88
C ASP A 145 -11.96 -10.83 20.84
N ALA A 146 -10.82 -11.20 21.44
CA ALA A 146 -10.11 -10.35 22.37
C ALA A 146 -9.49 -9.14 21.66
N THR A 147 -8.85 -9.34 20.50
CA THR A 147 -8.33 -8.27 19.65
C THR A 147 -9.47 -7.41 19.10
N ARG A 148 -10.59 -8.02 18.67
CA ARG A 148 -11.75 -7.26 18.19
C ARG A 148 -12.32 -6.35 19.28
N GLN A 149 -12.48 -6.87 20.50
CA GLN A 149 -12.92 -6.09 21.65
C GLN A 149 -11.93 -4.99 22.04
N ALA A 150 -10.62 -5.27 21.98
CA ALA A 150 -9.59 -4.26 22.27
C ALA A 150 -9.62 -3.07 21.29
N LEU A 151 -9.95 -3.31 20.02
CA LEU A 151 -10.12 -2.25 19.02
C LEU A 151 -11.46 -1.52 19.18
N ALA A 152 -12.56 -2.26 19.31
CA ALA A 152 -13.91 -1.69 19.36
C ALA A 152 -14.27 -1.04 20.71
N GLY A 153 -13.57 -1.40 21.79
CA GLY A 153 -13.79 -0.86 23.13
C GLY A 153 -13.21 0.54 23.35
N ILE A 154 -12.56 1.13 22.35
CA ILE A 154 -11.96 2.46 22.43
C ILE A 154 -13.00 3.52 22.10
N GLU A 155 -13.20 4.47 23.02
CA GLU A 155 -14.32 5.44 22.98
C GLU A 155 -14.53 6.16 21.64
N HIS A 156 -13.45 6.55 20.96
CA HIS A 156 -13.51 7.32 19.71
C HIS A 156 -13.57 6.44 18.45
N VAL A 157 -13.49 5.12 18.58
CA VAL A 157 -13.62 4.18 17.46
C VAL A 157 -15.10 3.91 17.22
N GLU A 158 -15.59 4.35 16.06
CA GLU A 158 -16.99 4.19 15.68
C GLU A 158 -17.28 2.77 15.17
N ALA A 159 -16.32 2.13 14.48
CA ALA A 159 -16.49 0.78 13.98
C ALA A 159 -15.17 0.06 13.67
N VAL A 160 -15.20 -1.26 13.80
CA VAL A 160 -14.12 -2.20 13.40
C VAL A 160 -14.68 -3.16 12.34
N TYR A 161 -14.09 -3.14 11.16
CA TYR A 161 -14.54 -3.91 10.00
C TYR A 161 -13.57 -5.04 9.67
N ASP A 162 -14.06 -6.16 9.15
CA ASP A 162 -13.24 -7.07 8.35
C ASP A 162 -13.07 -6.49 6.94
N TYR A 163 -11.86 -6.54 6.38
CA TYR A 163 -11.56 -5.94 5.08
C TYR A 163 -12.41 -6.51 3.94
N HIS A 164 -12.55 -7.84 3.85
CA HIS A 164 -13.27 -8.46 2.75
C HIS A 164 -14.77 -8.24 2.87
N GLU A 165 -15.32 -8.30 4.09
CA GLU A 165 -16.73 -7.95 4.33
C GLU A 165 -16.99 -6.47 4.03
N PHE A 166 -16.07 -5.58 4.41
CA PHE A 166 -16.20 -4.13 4.22
C PHE A 166 -16.30 -3.73 2.75
N ILE A 167 -15.52 -4.37 1.87
CA ILE A 167 -15.54 -4.06 0.43
C ILE A 167 -16.60 -4.89 -0.33
N SER A 168 -17.12 -5.97 0.26
CA SER A 168 -18.06 -6.87 -0.39
C SER A 168 -19.37 -6.18 -0.76
N GLY A 169 -19.96 -6.55 -1.90
CA GLY A 169 -21.22 -6.01 -2.38
C GLY A 169 -21.13 -4.61 -3.03
N HIS A 170 -19.99 -3.93 -2.95
CA HIS A 170 -19.77 -2.69 -3.70
C HIS A 170 -19.51 -2.95 -5.20
N PRO A 171 -19.81 -1.99 -6.08
CA PRO A 171 -19.49 -2.09 -7.50
C PRO A 171 -17.99 -2.26 -7.77
N THR A 172 -17.65 -3.04 -8.80
CA THR A 172 -16.27 -3.31 -9.23
C THR A 172 -15.71 -2.28 -10.21
N SER A 173 -16.46 -1.21 -10.47
CA SER A 173 -16.03 -0.03 -11.23
C SER A 173 -16.29 1.24 -10.41
N PHE A 174 -15.42 2.23 -10.59
CA PHE A 174 -15.51 3.52 -9.91
C PHE A 174 -15.27 4.66 -10.89
N ASP A 175 -16.04 5.73 -10.75
CA ASP A 175 -15.86 6.97 -11.53
C ASP A 175 -14.71 7.77 -10.92
N TRP A 176 -13.49 7.35 -11.25
CA TRP A 176 -12.28 8.01 -10.78
C TRP A 176 -12.26 9.48 -11.25
N PRO A 177 -12.04 10.46 -10.36
CA PRO A 177 -11.94 11.85 -10.77
C PRO A 177 -10.84 12.08 -11.82
N GLU A 178 -11.20 12.73 -12.93
CA GLU A 178 -10.28 12.98 -14.05
C GLU A 178 -9.71 14.41 -14.05
N ASP A 179 -10.26 15.30 -13.22
CA ASP A 179 -9.97 16.74 -13.14
C ASP A 179 -9.25 17.15 -11.85
N LEU A 180 -8.69 16.18 -11.10
CA LEU A 180 -7.82 16.48 -9.97
C LEU A 180 -6.60 17.29 -10.43
N ASP A 181 -6.22 18.31 -9.65
CA ASP A 181 -4.91 18.96 -9.82
C ASP A 181 -3.83 17.90 -9.57
N GLU A 182 -2.99 17.65 -10.58
CA GLU A 182 -1.89 16.69 -10.49
C GLU A 182 -0.88 17.03 -9.37
N ASN A 183 -0.87 18.27 -8.85
CA ASN A 183 -0.05 18.67 -7.71
C ASN A 183 -0.72 18.39 -6.36
N SER A 184 -1.98 17.93 -6.34
CA SER A 184 -2.68 17.53 -5.13
C SER A 184 -2.01 16.34 -4.47
N ALA A 185 -2.11 16.28 -3.14
CA ALA A 185 -1.52 15.23 -2.34
C ALA A 185 -2.11 13.86 -2.69
N SER A 186 -1.25 12.87 -2.92
CA SER A 186 -1.66 11.49 -3.19
C SER A 186 -1.29 10.55 -2.05
N SER A 187 -0.14 10.80 -1.43
CA SER A 187 0.33 9.98 -0.32
C SER A 187 1.26 10.75 0.61
N VAL A 188 1.50 10.21 1.80
CA VAL A 188 2.43 10.76 2.77
C VAL A 188 3.22 9.65 3.47
N CYS A 189 4.53 9.87 3.63
CA CYS A 189 5.40 9.04 4.47
C CYS A 189 6.09 9.92 5.52
N TYR A 190 6.24 9.42 6.74
CA TYR A 190 7.00 10.11 7.78
C TYR A 190 8.43 9.57 7.86
N THR A 191 9.39 10.48 7.97
CA THR A 191 10.81 10.15 8.15
C THR A 191 11.20 10.35 9.60
N SER A 192 11.84 9.36 10.22
CA SER A 192 12.25 9.36 11.62
C SER A 192 13.60 10.08 11.85
N GLY A 193 13.80 11.24 11.23
CA GLY A 193 15.08 11.95 11.20
C GLY A 193 15.81 12.04 12.56
N THR A 194 17.12 12.29 12.53
CA THR A 194 18.03 12.19 13.70
C THR A 194 17.67 13.08 14.90
N THR A 195 16.86 14.12 14.70
CA THR A 195 16.42 15.04 15.75
C THR A 195 14.93 15.35 15.68
N GLY A 196 14.26 15.28 16.84
CA GLY A 196 12.88 15.69 17.03
C GLY A 196 11.84 14.69 16.53
N ASN A 197 10.60 15.16 16.39
CA ASN A 197 9.50 14.34 15.89
C ASN A 197 9.68 13.98 14.40
N PRO A 198 9.12 12.85 13.95
CA PRO A 198 9.11 12.48 12.54
C PRO A 198 8.49 13.56 11.65
N LYS A 199 9.00 13.74 10.43
CA LYS A 199 8.51 14.76 9.49
C LYS A 199 7.81 14.11 8.30
N GLY A 200 6.60 14.57 7.98
CA GLY A 200 5.82 14.07 6.86
C GLY A 200 6.32 14.63 5.53
N VAL A 201 6.60 13.75 4.57
CA VAL A 201 6.83 14.08 3.16
C VAL A 201 5.54 13.76 2.41
N VAL A 202 4.89 14.80 1.89
CA VAL A 202 3.64 14.68 1.13
C VAL A 202 3.98 14.64 -0.36
N TYR A 203 3.63 13.54 -1.01
CA TYR A 203 3.83 13.34 -2.44
C TYR A 203 2.59 13.81 -3.20
N SER A 204 2.80 14.37 -4.39
CA SER A 204 1.71 14.64 -5.33
C SER A 204 1.50 13.50 -6.31
N HIS A 205 0.34 13.51 -6.98
CA HIS A 205 0.07 12.62 -8.11
C HIS A 205 1.16 12.73 -9.19
N ARG A 206 1.45 13.95 -9.62
CA ARG A 206 2.51 14.27 -10.60
C ARG A 206 3.86 13.72 -10.16
N GLY A 207 4.22 13.92 -8.89
CA GLY A 207 5.49 13.46 -8.33
C GLY A 207 5.62 11.94 -8.43
N ASN A 208 4.61 11.19 -7.98
CA ASN A 208 4.60 9.74 -8.08
C ASN A 208 4.56 9.23 -9.53
N TYR A 209 3.80 9.89 -10.41
CA TYR A 209 3.70 9.53 -11.82
C TYR A 209 5.05 9.67 -12.53
N LEU A 210 5.71 10.83 -12.40
CA LEU A 210 7.02 11.08 -13.00
C LEU A 210 8.10 10.18 -12.42
N HIS A 211 8.05 9.92 -11.11
CA HIS A 211 8.96 8.98 -10.47
C HIS A 211 8.78 7.56 -11.02
N ALA A 212 7.54 7.08 -11.15
CA ALA A 212 7.25 5.74 -11.71
C ALA A 212 7.77 5.59 -13.15
N MET A 213 7.58 6.61 -13.98
CA MET A 213 8.18 6.70 -15.33
C MET A 213 9.72 6.60 -15.28
N GLY A 214 10.37 7.31 -14.35
CA GLY A 214 11.82 7.25 -14.17
C GLY A 214 12.32 5.88 -13.71
N VAL A 215 11.62 5.25 -12.75
CA VAL A 215 11.96 3.89 -12.28
C VAL A 215 11.82 2.88 -13.41
N PHE A 216 10.70 2.91 -14.15
CA PHE A 216 10.48 2.09 -15.34
C PHE A 216 11.63 2.21 -16.33
N ALA A 217 12.01 3.44 -16.69
CA ALA A 217 13.06 3.70 -17.68
C ALA A 217 14.47 3.32 -17.19
N SER A 218 14.76 3.47 -15.90
CA SER A 218 16.10 3.25 -15.33
C SER A 218 16.39 1.80 -14.98
N LEU A 219 15.38 1.03 -14.57
CA LEU A 219 15.55 -0.36 -14.18
C LEU A 219 15.33 -1.35 -15.33
N GLY A 220 14.88 -0.88 -16.50
CA GLY A 220 14.64 -1.75 -17.66
C GLY A 220 13.65 -2.85 -17.34
N MET A 221 12.54 -2.49 -16.72
CA MET A 221 11.47 -3.43 -16.37
C MET A 221 10.56 -3.67 -17.55
N HIS A 222 10.12 -4.91 -17.73
CA HIS A 222 9.25 -5.28 -18.84
C HIS A 222 8.08 -6.14 -18.37
N GLN A 223 7.06 -6.23 -19.23
CA GLN A 223 5.95 -7.12 -18.99
C GLN A 223 6.44 -8.57 -18.92
N GLY A 224 6.01 -9.30 -17.88
CA GLY A 224 6.45 -10.67 -17.61
C GLY A 224 7.62 -10.79 -16.62
N ASP A 225 8.20 -9.68 -16.16
CA ASP A 225 9.09 -9.70 -14.99
C ASP A 225 8.32 -10.03 -13.71
N HIS A 226 9.00 -10.70 -12.78
CA HIS A 226 8.53 -11.02 -11.43
C HIS A 226 9.43 -10.31 -10.43
N ALA A 227 8.95 -9.16 -9.93
CA ALA A 227 9.70 -8.32 -9.00
C ALA A 227 9.40 -8.69 -7.54
N LEU A 228 10.39 -9.24 -6.85
CA LEU A 228 10.37 -9.44 -5.40
C LEU A 228 10.56 -8.09 -4.69
N VAL A 229 9.49 -7.58 -4.10
CA VAL A 229 9.46 -6.28 -3.42
C VAL A 229 9.62 -6.50 -1.91
N VAL A 230 10.86 -6.61 -1.45
CA VAL A 230 11.22 -6.66 -0.01
C VAL A 230 11.19 -5.27 0.62
N VAL A 231 11.51 -4.23 -0.16
CA VAL A 231 11.40 -2.84 0.29
C VAL A 231 9.96 -2.55 0.75
N PRO A 232 9.75 -2.06 1.99
CA PRO A 232 8.39 -2.00 2.50
C PRO A 232 7.52 -0.93 1.85
N LEU A 233 6.25 -1.24 1.64
CA LEU A 233 5.23 -0.27 1.21
C LEU A 233 5.09 0.86 2.21
N PHE A 234 5.32 0.61 3.49
CA PHE A 234 5.33 1.68 4.52
C PHE A 234 6.61 2.53 4.55
N HIS A 235 7.54 2.36 3.60
CA HIS A 235 8.78 3.11 3.55
C HIS A 235 9.05 3.64 2.13
N ALA A 236 8.86 4.95 1.93
CA ALA A 236 9.04 5.63 0.65
C ALA A 236 8.30 4.94 -0.51
N ASN A 237 7.04 4.56 -0.29
CA ASN A 237 6.15 3.90 -1.26
C ASN A 237 6.75 2.63 -1.88
N ALA A 238 7.52 1.85 -1.11
CA ALA A 238 8.33 0.75 -1.65
C ALA A 238 9.10 1.19 -2.90
N TRP A 239 9.78 2.33 -2.85
CA TRP A 239 10.52 2.91 -3.98
C TRP A 239 9.71 3.09 -5.27
N GLY A 240 8.38 3.27 -5.16
CA GLY A 240 7.48 3.49 -6.29
C GLY A 240 6.98 2.24 -7.01
N PHE A 241 7.36 1.03 -6.55
CA PHE A 241 6.95 -0.23 -7.17
C PHE A 241 5.45 -0.38 -7.42
N PRO A 242 4.54 0.05 -6.52
CA PRO A 242 3.09 -0.01 -6.78
C PRO A 242 2.67 0.65 -8.09
N TYR A 243 3.28 1.79 -8.41
CA TYR A 243 2.93 2.61 -9.56
C TYR A 243 3.68 2.14 -10.81
N THR A 244 4.97 1.85 -10.67
CA THR A 244 5.79 1.34 -11.77
C THR A 244 5.25 0.02 -12.32
N ALA A 245 4.78 -0.88 -11.46
CA ALA A 245 4.20 -2.15 -11.89
C ALA A 245 2.99 -1.97 -12.83
N MET A 246 2.13 -1.00 -12.53
CA MET A 246 0.96 -0.69 -13.35
C MET A 246 1.33 -0.11 -14.71
N LEU A 247 2.44 0.65 -14.81
CA LEU A 247 2.95 1.16 -16.09
C LEU A 247 3.68 0.07 -16.89
N ALA A 248 4.52 -0.72 -16.24
CA ALA A 248 5.45 -1.64 -16.87
C ALA A 248 4.86 -3.04 -17.14
N GLY A 249 3.79 -3.42 -16.46
CA GLY A 249 3.23 -4.77 -16.52
C GLY A 249 4.09 -5.80 -15.79
N VAL A 250 4.78 -5.39 -14.73
CA VAL A 250 5.63 -6.27 -13.91
C VAL A 250 4.78 -6.90 -12.82
N SER A 251 4.83 -8.22 -12.70
CA SER A 251 4.19 -8.92 -11.58
C SER A 251 4.95 -8.66 -10.29
N LEU A 252 4.23 -8.41 -9.20
CA LEU A 252 4.81 -8.10 -7.89
C LEU A 252 4.76 -9.30 -6.97
N VAL A 253 5.91 -9.74 -6.48
CA VAL A 253 6.04 -10.78 -5.46
C VAL A 253 6.27 -10.10 -4.12
N MET A 254 5.30 -10.22 -3.22
CA MET A 254 5.22 -9.53 -1.95
C MET A 254 5.39 -10.51 -0.78
N PRO A 255 6.43 -10.33 0.05
CA PRO A 255 6.80 -11.34 1.04
C PRO A 255 5.97 -11.32 2.33
N GLY A 256 5.03 -10.38 2.49
CA GLY A 256 4.36 -10.17 3.76
C GLY A 256 5.35 -9.93 4.90
N ARG A 257 5.22 -10.72 5.97
CA ARG A 257 6.11 -10.69 7.14
C ARG A 257 7.34 -11.59 7.02
N PHE A 258 7.43 -12.41 5.96
CA PHE A 258 8.41 -13.49 5.81
C PHE A 258 9.69 -12.98 5.13
N LEU A 259 10.48 -12.24 5.91
CA LEU A 259 11.67 -11.53 5.42
C LEU A 259 12.99 -12.25 5.73
N GLN A 260 12.92 -13.42 6.35
CA GLN A 260 14.07 -14.26 6.67
C GLN A 260 14.60 -14.95 5.41
N ALA A 261 15.88 -15.30 5.41
CA ALA A 261 16.56 -15.90 4.26
C ALA A 261 15.84 -17.13 3.66
N GLU A 262 15.47 -18.13 4.47
CA GLU A 262 14.83 -19.36 3.96
C GLU A 262 13.51 -19.09 3.23
N PRO A 263 12.52 -18.36 3.80
CA PRO A 263 11.30 -18.00 3.07
C PRO A 263 11.57 -17.23 1.78
N LEU A 264 12.54 -16.30 1.78
CA LEU A 264 12.88 -15.54 0.58
C LEU A 264 13.47 -16.45 -0.51
N ALA A 265 14.36 -17.38 -0.15
CA ALA A 265 14.90 -18.36 -1.09
C ALA A 265 13.79 -19.23 -1.72
N LYS A 266 12.87 -19.74 -0.89
CA LYS A 266 11.70 -20.52 -1.35
C LYS A 266 10.81 -19.72 -2.28
N MET A 267 10.57 -18.45 -1.98
CA MET A 267 9.74 -17.57 -2.78
C MET A 267 10.39 -17.22 -4.12
N ILE A 268 11.71 -16.96 -4.14
CA ILE A 268 12.48 -16.74 -5.36
C ILE A 268 12.38 -17.95 -6.29
N GLU A 269 12.53 -19.16 -5.74
CA GLU A 269 12.44 -20.39 -6.51
C GLU A 269 11.01 -20.68 -7.00
N ALA A 270 10.00 -20.50 -6.15
CA ALA A 270 8.60 -20.79 -6.47
C ALA A 270 8.05 -19.82 -7.52
N GLU A 271 8.27 -18.52 -7.33
CA GLU A 271 7.70 -17.45 -8.17
C GLU A 271 8.58 -17.07 -9.35
N LYS A 272 9.74 -17.73 -9.53
CA LYS A 272 10.71 -17.46 -10.59
C LYS A 272 11.07 -15.98 -10.69
N VAL A 273 11.40 -15.39 -9.54
CA VAL A 273 11.74 -13.96 -9.40
C VAL A 273 12.84 -13.58 -10.40
N THR A 274 12.59 -12.53 -11.19
CA THR A 274 13.56 -12.00 -12.17
C THR A 274 14.27 -10.75 -11.66
N PHE A 275 13.67 -10.07 -10.68
CA PHE A 275 14.19 -8.83 -10.13
C PHE A 275 13.91 -8.75 -8.61
N GLY A 276 14.85 -8.23 -7.82
CA GLY A 276 14.68 -8.05 -6.37
C GLY A 276 14.98 -6.63 -5.91
N ALA A 277 14.06 -6.03 -5.14
CA ALA A 277 14.28 -4.75 -4.46
C ALA A 277 14.30 -4.94 -2.94
N GLY A 278 15.44 -4.65 -2.32
CA GLY A 278 15.67 -4.86 -0.89
C GLY A 278 16.89 -4.08 -0.40
N VAL A 279 17.08 -4.07 0.91
CA VAL A 279 18.23 -3.42 1.57
C VAL A 279 19.38 -4.42 1.76
N PRO A 280 20.64 -3.94 1.83
CA PRO A 280 21.81 -4.83 1.90
C PRO A 280 21.76 -5.87 3.01
N THR A 281 21.20 -5.54 4.18
CA THR A 281 21.12 -6.47 5.31
C THR A 281 20.28 -7.71 5.01
N ILE A 282 19.18 -7.58 4.26
CA ILE A 282 18.35 -8.72 3.87
C ILE A 282 19.08 -9.57 2.82
N TRP A 283 19.73 -8.93 1.86
CA TRP A 283 20.47 -9.66 0.82
C TRP A 283 21.68 -10.41 1.37
N ASN A 284 22.39 -9.84 2.35
CA ASN A 284 23.51 -10.51 3.00
C ASN A 284 23.06 -11.77 3.76
N ASP A 285 21.93 -11.70 4.48
CA ASP A 285 21.36 -12.85 5.19
C ASP A 285 20.96 -13.96 4.21
N LEU A 286 20.31 -13.59 3.09
CA LEU A 286 19.94 -14.53 2.03
C LEU A 286 21.17 -15.20 1.40
N LEU A 287 22.20 -14.43 1.04
CA LEU A 287 23.43 -14.98 0.44
C LEU A 287 24.14 -15.93 1.41
N GLN A 288 24.25 -15.56 2.69
CA GLN A 288 24.85 -16.42 3.70
C GLN A 288 24.09 -17.74 3.88
N TYR A 289 22.75 -17.70 3.84
CA TYR A 289 21.92 -18.90 3.88
C TYR A 289 22.20 -19.82 2.68
N LEU A 290 22.27 -19.27 1.46
CA LEU A 290 22.55 -20.01 0.23
C LEU A 290 23.97 -20.61 0.18
N ASP A 291 24.95 -19.99 0.85
CA ASP A 291 26.29 -20.55 0.94
C ASP A 291 26.37 -21.76 1.90
N THR A 292 25.34 -21.96 2.74
CA THR A 292 25.35 -22.96 3.82
C THR A 292 24.30 -24.06 3.69
N HIS A 293 23.40 -23.98 2.71
CA HIS A 293 22.29 -24.92 2.46
C HIS A 293 22.18 -25.24 0.96
#